data_AF-A0A2H0S3E4-F1
#
_entry.id   AF-A0A2H0S3E4-F1
#
_cell.length_a   1.000
_cell.length_b   1.000
_cell.length_c   1.000
_cell.angle_alpha   90.00
_cell.angle_beta   90.00
_cell.angle_gamma   90.00
#
_symmetry.space_group_name_H-M   'P 1'
#
loop_
_entity.id
_entity.type
_entity.pdbx_description
1 polymer ?
#
loop_
_entity_poly.entity_id
_entity_poly.type
_entity_poly.pdbx_seq_one_letter_code
_entity_poly.pdbx_strand_id
1 'polypeptide(L)'
;MSAPMQKEQNPFTSGDAEHWSTDQWNAYVASESFIRHYTQGGLVDTDTLVKGIGLQGYLLLMEHCPHVVILEGKIVDADTSDGKKILGRALQEGTLPLETLVNAGILPGEKADDAMQDAISTFSDCMKDDSEWSEEEADEAMHWAPDQWREALRYSNFSKNFTSGGVVQIAKLHKADMPEQLINRMTERALNLVQVEDQVLDADTNPGIALLEKALYEGKVTLARLIKADIFTQNEALELHHSAVTFAERHLKKEAEWGEEERNTVLSWIPEQWDAFIDTVQFDSFVEGGILDIQLLKKQMGTETFGLMVERAHMLTEVGSEVVLASLPAGRKLLYEGVSEGKVSLKTLVRAGLLTQKEMEDRLAKAERTATSCFAKGAVWDSASVKEAQHWSTDEWDSALSGTDFLTRFIKNGVVQKDRFEGVMDDTLFRHMVAHSTFLLTVGEKIFDLRTPEGKAAVEELLWKGDILVSTGVAVGLISAEDAEALYKEARSVAKRNVREDTVWSDADRKLALAWSADQWNKALEAVNFSAVFTENGVVSRDKAIVAMGPPLYESMLRRSKYFATKGGLVYDLSTKEGRSAVTEN
;
A
#
# COMPACT_ATOMS: atom_id res chain seq x y z
N MET A 1 41.51 48.40 -21.54
CA MET A 1 42.02 47.02 -21.58
C MET A 1 41.32 46.27 -20.48
N SER A 2 40.23 45.61 -20.82
CA SER A 2 39.39 44.86 -19.90
C SER A 2 40.01 43.48 -19.70
N ALA A 3 40.19 43.08 -18.44
CA ALA A 3 40.60 41.72 -18.10
C ALA A 3 39.53 40.73 -18.61
N PRO A 4 39.92 39.58 -19.17
CA PRO A 4 38.96 38.57 -19.61
C PRO A 4 38.34 37.89 -18.38
N MET A 5 37.00 37.82 -18.35
CA MET A 5 36.24 36.98 -17.42
C MET A 5 36.78 35.55 -17.47
N GLN A 6 37.22 35.03 -16.31
CA GLN A 6 37.46 33.61 -16.14
C GLN A 6 36.14 32.87 -16.37
N LYS A 7 36.20 31.75 -17.11
CA LYS A 7 35.14 30.75 -17.13
C LYS A 7 34.84 30.38 -15.67
N GLU A 8 33.63 30.64 -15.18
CA GLU A 8 33.13 30.02 -13.97
C GLU A 8 33.29 28.49 -14.15
N GLN A 9 34.24 27.90 -13.44
CA GLN A 9 34.31 26.45 -13.31
C GLN A 9 33.01 26.02 -12.63
N ASN A 10 32.30 25.08 -13.24
CA ASN A 10 31.11 24.49 -12.63
C ASN A 10 31.55 23.84 -11.30
N PRO A 11 31.18 24.38 -10.12
CA PRO A 11 31.69 23.93 -8.83
C PRO A 11 31.26 22.50 -8.47
N PHE A 12 30.26 21.97 -9.20
CA PHE A 12 29.79 20.60 -9.08
C PHE A 12 30.67 19.59 -9.84
N THR A 13 31.61 20.07 -10.66
CA THR A 13 32.57 19.20 -11.39
C THR A 13 33.88 18.97 -10.63
N SER A 14 34.20 19.80 -9.64
CA SER A 14 35.39 19.69 -8.79
C SER A 14 35.12 19.05 -7.42
N GLY A 15 33.85 18.83 -7.05
CA GLY A 15 33.45 18.36 -5.72
C GLY A 15 33.40 19.46 -4.66
N ASP A 16 33.73 20.72 -5.00
CA ASP A 16 33.82 21.82 -4.04
C ASP A 16 32.48 22.14 -3.36
N ALA A 17 31.37 21.88 -4.07
CA ALA A 17 30.02 22.12 -3.55
C ALA A 17 29.65 21.26 -2.33
N GLU A 18 30.27 20.08 -2.15
CA GLU A 18 30.06 19.21 -0.98
C GLU A 18 30.54 19.84 0.33
N HIS A 19 31.34 20.90 0.26
CA HIS A 19 31.91 21.58 1.41
C HIS A 19 31.43 23.03 1.56
N TRP A 20 30.40 23.41 0.79
CA TRP A 20 29.82 24.73 0.88
C TRP A 20 29.03 24.91 2.18
N SER A 21 29.18 26.06 2.82
CA SER A 21 28.30 26.47 3.90
C SER A 21 26.90 26.81 3.37
N THR A 22 25.91 26.83 4.26
CA THR A 22 24.54 27.28 3.96
C THR A 22 24.51 28.65 3.28
N ASP A 23 25.36 29.59 3.73
CA ASP A 23 25.45 30.93 3.12
C ASP A 23 25.96 30.89 1.68
N GLN A 24 26.89 29.98 1.36
CA GLN A 24 27.40 29.80 0.01
C GLN A 24 26.33 29.18 -0.91
N TRP A 25 25.55 28.23 -0.39
CA TRP A 25 24.39 27.68 -1.09
C TRP A 25 23.31 28.74 -1.36
N ASN A 26 22.96 29.54 -0.35
CA ASN A 26 22.01 30.63 -0.49
C ASN A 26 22.50 31.67 -1.50
N ALA A 27 23.78 32.05 -1.45
CA ALA A 27 24.37 32.98 -2.43
C ALA A 27 24.36 32.43 -3.87
N TYR A 28 24.53 31.11 -4.02
CA TYR A 28 24.46 30.45 -5.32
C TYR A 28 23.05 30.52 -5.92
N VAL A 29 22.03 30.15 -5.14
CA VAL A 29 20.62 30.19 -5.57
C VAL A 29 20.15 31.62 -5.84
N ALA A 30 20.55 32.58 -5.00
CA ALA A 30 20.24 34.00 -5.18
C ALA A 30 20.93 34.66 -6.40
N SER A 31 21.86 33.97 -7.06
CA SER A 31 22.63 34.55 -8.17
C SER A 31 21.77 34.75 -9.43
N GLU A 32 22.03 35.83 -10.16
CA GLU A 32 21.31 36.12 -11.42
C GLU A 32 21.49 34.99 -12.45
N SER A 33 22.65 34.33 -12.45
CA SER A 33 22.93 33.21 -13.33
C SER A 33 22.06 32.00 -13.02
N PHE A 34 21.89 31.65 -11.74
CA PHE A 34 21.00 30.57 -11.28
C PHE A 34 19.55 30.88 -11.62
N ILE A 35 19.04 32.02 -11.14
CA ILE A 35 17.65 32.45 -11.33
C ILE A 35 17.29 32.43 -12.82
N ARG A 36 18.12 33.02 -13.68
CA ARG A 36 17.83 33.11 -15.12
C ARG A 36 17.83 31.75 -15.83
N HIS A 37 18.64 30.79 -15.40
CA HIS A 37 18.78 29.49 -16.08
C HIS A 37 17.85 28.43 -15.55
N TYR A 38 17.58 28.44 -14.24
CA TYR A 38 16.90 27.34 -13.57
C TYR A 38 15.54 27.71 -13.02
N THR A 39 15.10 28.98 -13.08
CA THR A 39 13.80 29.38 -12.55
C THR A 39 12.87 29.95 -13.60
N GLN A 40 11.57 29.64 -13.48
CA GLN A 40 10.51 30.23 -14.28
C GLN A 40 9.29 30.52 -13.38
N GLY A 41 8.90 31.80 -13.30
CA GLY A 41 7.78 32.22 -12.43
C GLY A 41 8.01 31.93 -10.95
N GLY A 42 9.27 31.94 -10.50
CA GLY A 42 9.67 31.62 -9.13
C GLY A 42 9.72 30.14 -8.78
N LEU A 43 9.45 29.25 -9.75
CA LEU A 43 9.63 27.81 -9.60
C LEU A 43 10.95 27.37 -10.22
N VAL A 44 11.64 26.45 -9.57
CA VAL A 44 12.84 25.82 -10.11
C VAL A 44 12.44 24.73 -11.11
N ASP A 45 12.98 24.81 -12.32
CA ASP A 45 12.92 23.74 -13.33
C ASP A 45 13.94 22.66 -12.95
N THR A 46 13.44 21.63 -12.25
CA THR A 46 14.24 20.50 -11.77
C THR A 46 14.94 19.76 -12.91
N ASP A 47 14.30 19.61 -14.07
CA ASP A 47 14.90 18.90 -15.21
C ASP A 47 16.11 19.67 -15.76
N THR A 48 15.98 20.98 -15.87
CA THR A 48 17.07 21.85 -16.32
C THR A 48 18.17 21.93 -15.26
N LEU A 49 17.81 22.01 -13.98
CA LEU A 49 18.76 22.04 -12.87
C LEU A 49 19.58 20.74 -12.79
N VAL A 50 18.93 19.58 -12.77
CA VAL A 50 19.61 18.27 -12.72
C VAL A 50 20.52 18.06 -13.94
N LYS A 51 20.12 18.52 -15.13
CA LYS A 51 21.00 18.50 -16.32
C LYS A 51 22.22 19.41 -16.18
N GLY A 52 22.09 20.53 -15.48
CA GLY A 52 23.15 21.54 -15.32
C GLY A 52 24.16 21.20 -14.22
N ILE A 53 23.69 20.74 -13.06
CA ILE A 53 24.52 20.52 -11.86
C ILE A 53 24.65 19.04 -11.48
N GLY A 54 23.96 18.14 -12.20
CA GLY A 54 23.92 16.70 -11.89
C GLY A 54 22.96 16.37 -10.74
N LEU A 55 22.55 15.11 -10.65
CA LEU A 55 21.65 14.63 -9.59
C LEU A 55 22.26 14.83 -8.19
N GLN A 56 23.56 14.55 -8.03
CA GLN A 56 24.25 14.73 -6.75
C GLN A 56 24.26 16.20 -6.29
N GLY A 57 24.58 17.13 -7.21
CA GLY A 57 24.56 18.56 -6.90
C GLY A 57 23.14 19.05 -6.56
N TYR A 58 22.13 18.54 -7.25
CA TYR A 58 20.73 18.80 -6.92
C TYR A 58 20.36 18.31 -5.52
N LEU A 59 20.75 17.08 -5.13
CA LEU A 59 20.45 16.54 -3.81
C LEU A 59 21.13 17.36 -2.70
N LEU A 60 22.41 17.72 -2.87
CA LEU A 60 23.13 18.59 -1.93
C LEU A 60 22.47 19.97 -1.80
N LEU A 61 21.98 20.54 -2.90
CA LEU A 61 21.25 21.80 -2.89
C LEU A 61 19.95 21.69 -2.09
N MET A 62 19.18 20.61 -2.27
CA MET A 62 17.95 20.38 -1.51
C MET A 62 18.20 20.11 -0.02
N GLU A 63 19.36 19.57 0.33
CA GLU A 63 19.74 19.30 1.72
C GLU A 63 20.24 20.56 2.46
N HIS A 64 20.99 21.42 1.77
CA HIS A 64 21.74 22.49 2.43
C HIS A 64 21.24 23.91 2.14
N CYS A 65 20.33 24.11 1.18
CA CYS A 65 19.85 25.44 0.79
C CYS A 65 18.41 25.71 1.27
N PRO A 66 18.21 26.42 2.40
CA PRO A 66 16.88 26.76 2.89
C PRO A 66 16.10 27.75 2.01
N HIS A 67 16.77 28.47 1.10
CA HIS A 67 16.11 29.36 0.14
C HIS A 67 15.38 28.62 -0.98
N VAL A 68 15.53 27.29 -1.06
CA VAL A 68 14.85 26.43 -2.01
C VAL A 68 13.83 25.58 -1.26
N VAL A 69 12.55 25.92 -1.40
CA VAL A 69 11.47 25.38 -0.58
C VAL A 69 10.58 24.44 -1.38
N ILE A 70 10.30 23.26 -0.85
CA ILE A 70 9.34 22.33 -1.47
C ILE A 70 7.92 22.70 -1.02
N LEU A 71 7.06 23.04 -1.98
CA LEU A 71 5.64 23.30 -1.78
C LEU A 71 4.82 22.52 -2.81
N GLU A 72 3.93 21.64 -2.34
CA GLU A 72 3.05 20.81 -3.18
C GLU A 72 3.79 20.03 -4.29
N GLY A 73 4.98 19.49 -3.97
CA GLY A 73 5.82 18.74 -4.92
C GLY A 73 6.57 19.61 -5.94
N LYS A 74 6.48 20.95 -5.82
CA LYS A 74 7.25 21.90 -6.62
C LYS A 74 8.32 22.55 -5.78
N ILE A 75 9.39 22.97 -6.45
CA ILE A 75 10.51 23.64 -5.81
C ILE A 75 10.39 25.14 -6.08
N VAL A 76 10.32 25.92 -5.01
CA VAL A 76 10.12 27.38 -5.04
C VAL A 76 11.42 28.05 -4.62
N ASP A 77 11.88 29.00 -5.43
CA ASP A 77 13.07 29.81 -5.13
C ASP A 77 12.65 31.08 -4.37
N ALA A 78 13.01 31.14 -3.09
CA ALA A 78 12.67 32.21 -2.17
C ALA A 78 13.34 33.56 -2.49
N ASP A 79 14.39 33.59 -3.32
CA ASP A 79 15.08 34.83 -3.70
C ASP A 79 14.40 35.55 -4.87
N THR A 80 13.58 34.84 -5.65
CA THR A 80 12.83 35.44 -6.75
C THR A 80 11.61 36.24 -6.27
N SER A 81 11.25 37.31 -6.99
CA SER A 81 10.04 38.10 -6.65
C SER A 81 8.75 37.29 -6.71
N ASP A 82 8.64 36.32 -7.61
CA ASP A 82 7.45 35.49 -7.73
C ASP A 82 7.45 34.34 -6.71
N GLY A 83 8.60 33.76 -6.41
CA GLY A 83 8.74 32.79 -5.32
C GLY A 83 8.38 33.38 -3.95
N LYS A 84 8.81 34.63 -3.68
CA LYS A 84 8.37 35.37 -2.47
C LYS A 84 6.85 35.54 -2.39
N LYS A 85 6.15 35.74 -3.52
CA LYS A 85 4.68 35.82 -3.53
C LYS A 85 4.04 34.46 -3.29
N ILE A 86 4.61 33.39 -3.85
CA ILE A 86 4.14 32.01 -3.65
C ILE A 86 4.27 31.65 -2.17
N LEU A 87 5.46 31.84 -1.59
CA LEU A 87 5.72 31.55 -0.18
C LEU A 87 4.98 32.49 0.77
N GLY A 88 4.76 33.75 0.37
CA GLY A 88 3.92 34.69 1.11
C GLY A 88 2.45 34.27 1.15
N ARG A 89 1.92 33.65 0.09
CA ARG A 89 0.59 33.03 0.10
C ARG A 89 0.57 31.79 0.99
N ALA A 90 1.60 30.94 0.90
CA ALA A 90 1.74 29.77 1.76
C ALA A 90 1.76 30.14 3.25
N LEU A 91 2.40 31.26 3.61
CA LEU A 91 2.34 31.84 4.95
C LEU A 91 0.91 32.22 5.35
N GLN A 92 0.20 32.96 4.49
CA GLN A 92 -1.18 33.40 4.76
C GLN A 92 -2.16 32.24 4.90
N GLU A 93 -1.93 31.16 4.15
CA GLU A 93 -2.76 29.96 4.16
C GLU A 93 -2.32 28.95 5.23
N GLY A 94 -1.21 29.18 5.93
CA GLY A 94 -0.62 28.26 6.92
C GLY A 94 -0.17 26.92 6.35
N THR A 95 0.22 26.85 5.08
CA THR A 95 0.52 25.56 4.42
C THR A 95 1.94 25.05 4.69
N LEU A 96 2.84 25.91 5.16
CA LEU A 96 4.24 25.59 5.48
C LEU A 96 4.53 25.92 6.95
N PRO A 97 5.44 25.19 7.62
CA PRO A 97 5.94 25.57 8.94
C PRO A 97 6.54 26.98 8.92
N LEU A 98 6.29 27.75 9.98
CA LEU A 98 6.89 29.07 10.16
C LEU A 98 8.41 29.00 10.15
N GLU A 99 9.00 27.96 10.76
CA GLU A 99 10.47 27.76 10.74
C GLU A 99 11.02 27.67 9.30
N THR A 100 10.31 26.97 8.41
CA THR A 100 10.70 26.89 6.99
C THR A 100 10.67 28.28 6.33
N LEU A 101 9.66 29.08 6.63
CA LEU A 101 9.51 30.43 6.09
C LEU A 101 10.51 31.43 6.69
N VAL A 102 10.94 31.22 7.94
CA VAL A 102 12.03 31.97 8.57
C VAL A 102 13.36 31.65 7.90
N ASN A 103 13.68 30.37 7.74
CA ASN A 103 14.92 29.92 7.11
C ASN A 103 15.01 30.34 5.63
N ALA A 104 13.88 30.43 4.94
CA ALA A 104 13.78 30.94 3.58
C ALA A 104 13.79 32.48 3.48
N GLY A 105 13.88 33.20 4.61
CA GLY A 105 13.91 34.67 4.64
C GLY A 105 12.58 35.35 4.28
N ILE A 106 11.46 34.63 4.37
CA ILE A 106 10.11 35.12 4.06
C ILE A 106 9.47 35.80 5.28
N LEU A 107 9.70 35.25 6.47
CA LEU A 107 9.17 35.73 7.74
C LEU A 107 10.33 36.04 8.70
N PRO A 108 10.37 37.21 9.37
CA PRO A 108 11.33 37.44 10.45
C PRO A 108 11.07 36.50 11.64
N GLY A 109 12.14 35.98 12.25
CA GLY A 109 12.03 35.04 13.40
C GLY A 109 11.17 35.58 14.55
N GLU A 110 11.35 36.85 14.95
CA GLU A 110 10.55 37.47 16.02
C GLU A 110 9.04 37.42 15.73
N LYS A 111 8.62 37.57 14.47
CA LYS A 111 7.21 37.47 14.09
C LYS A 111 6.69 36.04 14.09
N ALA A 112 7.56 35.07 13.79
CA ALA A 112 7.21 33.66 13.89
C ALA A 112 6.99 33.27 15.36
N ASP A 113 7.85 33.75 16.26
CA ASP A 113 7.75 33.53 17.70
C ASP A 113 6.46 34.15 18.26
N ASP A 114 6.14 35.40 17.89
CA ASP A 114 4.90 36.06 18.29
C ASP A 114 3.67 35.26 17.83
N ALA A 115 3.63 34.86 16.55
CA ALA A 115 2.54 34.06 15.99
C ALA A 115 2.40 32.68 16.68
N MET A 116 3.51 32.10 17.14
CA MET A 116 3.51 30.85 17.91
C MET A 116 2.87 31.06 19.29
N GLN A 117 3.26 32.14 19.99
CA GLN A 117 2.72 32.47 21.31
C GLN A 117 1.24 32.82 21.26
N ASP A 118 0.80 33.53 20.22
CA ASP A 118 -0.61 33.85 19.98
C ASP A 118 -1.43 32.59 19.75
N ALA A 119 -0.94 31.64 18.93
CA ALA A 119 -1.61 30.35 18.71
C ALA A 119 -1.70 29.52 20.01
N ILE A 120 -0.62 29.45 20.79
CA ILE A 120 -0.61 28.77 22.10
C ILE A 120 -1.64 29.37 23.05
N SER A 121 -1.70 30.69 23.12
CA SER A 121 -2.60 31.42 24.03
C SER A 121 -4.05 31.21 23.62
N THR A 122 -4.36 31.43 22.34
CA THR A 122 -5.71 31.29 21.76
C THR A 122 -6.23 29.87 21.93
N PHE A 123 -5.44 28.86 21.57
CA PHE A 123 -5.85 27.46 21.73
C PHE A 123 -6.05 27.09 23.20
N SER A 124 -5.16 27.55 24.09
CA SER A 124 -5.30 27.29 25.53
C SER A 124 -6.53 27.95 26.14
N ASP A 125 -6.94 29.11 25.64
CA ASP A 125 -8.15 29.80 26.08
C ASP A 125 -9.42 29.12 25.56
N CYS A 126 -9.46 28.77 24.27
CA CYS A 126 -10.61 28.10 23.65
C CYS A 126 -10.85 26.67 24.18
N MET A 127 -9.81 26.00 24.68
CA MET A 127 -9.89 24.60 25.16
C MET A 127 -10.13 24.46 26.66
N LYS A 128 -10.43 25.56 27.37
CA LYS A 128 -10.87 25.53 28.78
C LYS A 128 -12.30 25.01 28.90
N ASP A 129 -12.61 24.41 30.05
CA ASP A 129 -13.98 24.00 30.37
C ASP A 129 -14.94 25.20 30.22
N ASP A 130 -16.07 24.99 29.54
CA ASP A 130 -17.11 25.99 29.25
C ASP A 130 -16.70 27.16 28.33
N SER A 131 -15.58 27.05 27.61
CA SER A 131 -15.17 28.00 26.56
C SER A 131 -15.66 27.53 25.19
N GLU A 132 -16.10 28.46 24.36
CA GLU A 132 -16.55 28.19 23.00
C GLU A 132 -15.54 28.80 22.03
N TRP A 133 -15.28 28.11 20.91
CA TRP A 133 -14.55 28.70 19.79
C TRP A 133 -15.42 29.77 19.13
N SER A 134 -15.02 31.03 19.22
CA SER A 134 -15.67 32.09 18.43
C SER A 134 -15.40 31.89 16.93
N GLU A 135 -16.26 32.46 16.07
CA GLU A 135 -16.06 32.43 14.62
C GLU A 135 -14.70 33.03 14.23
N GLU A 136 -14.26 34.10 14.90
CA GLU A 136 -12.99 34.77 14.64
C GLU A 136 -11.79 33.89 15.00
N GLU A 137 -11.80 33.25 16.18
CA GLU A 137 -10.72 32.35 16.62
C GLU A 137 -10.65 31.09 15.74
N ALA A 138 -11.81 30.54 15.36
CA ALA A 138 -11.87 29.39 14.46
C ALA A 138 -11.33 29.75 13.07
N ASP A 139 -11.75 30.89 12.51
CA ASP A 139 -11.28 31.38 11.21
C ASP A 139 -9.77 31.67 11.23
N GLU A 140 -9.23 32.22 12.31
CA GLU A 140 -7.80 32.42 12.47
C GLU A 140 -7.05 31.08 12.50
N ALA A 141 -7.51 30.14 13.33
CA ALA A 141 -6.87 28.84 13.49
C ALA A 141 -6.90 27.99 12.19
N MET A 142 -7.89 28.21 11.31
CA MET A 142 -7.89 27.60 9.97
C MET A 142 -6.66 27.95 9.11
N HIS A 143 -5.97 29.05 9.45
CA HIS A 143 -4.78 29.57 8.76
C HIS A 143 -3.49 29.35 9.55
N TRP A 144 -3.54 28.71 10.72
CA TRP A 144 -2.33 28.38 11.46
C TRP A 144 -1.44 27.40 10.69
N ALA A 145 -0.13 27.63 10.80
CA ALA A 145 0.92 26.79 10.26
C ALA A 145 1.05 25.44 11.02
N PRO A 146 1.67 24.41 10.41
CA PRO A 146 1.85 23.10 11.04
C PRO A 146 2.54 23.11 12.41
N ASP A 147 3.55 23.96 12.59
CA ASP A 147 4.29 24.14 13.84
C ASP A 147 3.50 24.95 14.87
N GLN A 148 2.69 25.95 14.44
CA GLN A 148 1.72 26.61 15.33
C GLN A 148 0.74 25.60 15.94
N TRP A 149 0.17 24.72 15.12
CA TRP A 149 -0.70 23.65 15.62
C TRP A 149 0.04 22.73 16.61
N ARG A 150 1.26 22.30 16.28
CA ARG A 150 2.07 21.44 17.16
C ARG A 150 2.28 22.07 18.53
N GLU A 151 2.78 23.31 18.58
CA GLU A 151 3.09 23.95 19.86
C GLU A 151 1.82 24.31 20.64
N ALA A 152 0.76 24.75 19.97
CA ALA A 152 -0.54 25.00 20.61
C ALA A 152 -1.08 23.75 21.32
N LEU A 153 -0.95 22.57 20.72
CA LEU A 153 -1.35 21.30 21.33
C LEU A 153 -0.45 20.93 22.52
N ARG A 154 0.88 21.05 22.36
CA ARG A 154 1.87 20.72 23.40
C ARG A 154 1.66 21.53 24.68
N TYR A 155 1.41 22.84 24.53
CA TYR A 155 1.35 23.76 25.68
C TYR A 155 -0.04 23.92 26.30
N SER A 156 -1.09 23.33 25.71
CA SER A 156 -2.48 23.44 26.19
C SER A 156 -2.96 22.25 27.04
N ASN A 157 -2.08 21.32 27.42
CA ASN A 157 -2.46 20.03 28.03
C ASN A 157 -3.38 19.17 27.15
N PHE A 158 -3.34 19.36 25.82
CA PHE A 158 -4.20 18.64 24.88
C PHE A 158 -4.16 17.13 25.10
N SER A 159 -2.97 16.54 25.11
CA SER A 159 -2.78 15.09 25.24
C SER A 159 -3.44 14.55 26.51
N LYS A 160 -3.35 15.28 27.62
CA LYS A 160 -3.94 14.85 28.91
C LYS A 160 -5.47 14.80 28.86
N ASN A 161 -6.11 15.74 28.17
CA ASN A 161 -7.55 15.93 28.21
C ASN A 161 -8.27 15.20 27.06
N PHE A 162 -7.64 15.17 25.88
CA PHE A 162 -8.24 14.76 24.62
C PHE A 162 -7.61 13.51 24.01
N THR A 163 -6.61 12.89 24.62
CA THR A 163 -6.11 11.58 24.18
C THR A 163 -6.37 10.48 25.20
N SER A 164 -6.51 9.25 24.72
CA SER A 164 -6.61 8.06 25.55
C SER A 164 -5.86 6.92 24.87
N GLY A 165 -4.88 6.34 25.56
CA GLY A 165 -4.04 5.29 25.00
C GLY A 165 -3.23 5.74 23.77
N GLY A 166 -2.97 7.06 23.63
CA GLY A 166 -2.27 7.63 22.48
C GLY A 166 -3.16 8.00 21.29
N VAL A 167 -4.46 7.73 21.37
CA VAL A 167 -5.44 8.05 20.32
C VAL A 167 -6.24 9.30 20.69
N VAL A 168 -6.33 10.26 19.77
CA VAL A 168 -7.15 11.47 19.93
C VAL A 168 -8.63 11.09 19.98
N GLN A 169 -9.32 11.61 20.99
CA GLN A 169 -10.73 11.39 21.24
C GLN A 169 -11.56 12.46 20.53
N ILE A 170 -11.80 12.30 19.23
CA ILE A 170 -12.56 13.27 18.41
C ILE A 170 -13.92 13.62 19.04
N ALA A 171 -14.62 12.64 19.61
CA ALA A 171 -15.89 12.87 20.32
C ALA A 171 -15.77 13.81 21.54
N LYS A 172 -14.59 13.93 22.17
CA LYS A 172 -14.34 14.93 23.23
C LYS A 172 -14.10 16.32 22.65
N LEU A 173 -13.48 16.43 21.47
CA LEU A 173 -13.28 17.72 20.80
C LEU A 173 -14.63 18.33 20.38
N HIS A 174 -15.54 17.51 19.84
CA HIS A 174 -16.91 17.96 19.57
C HIS A 174 -17.67 18.41 20.81
N LYS A 175 -17.41 17.80 21.96
CA LYS A 175 -18.03 18.21 23.24
C LYS A 175 -17.43 19.49 23.80
N ALA A 176 -16.25 19.88 23.33
CA ALA A 176 -15.62 21.16 23.62
C ALA A 176 -15.95 22.20 22.51
N ASP A 177 -17.06 21.99 21.79
CA ASP A 177 -17.58 22.86 20.74
C ASP A 177 -16.59 23.24 19.63
N MET A 178 -15.56 22.41 19.40
CA MET A 178 -14.64 22.60 18.29
C MET A 178 -15.33 22.23 16.96
N PRO A 179 -15.36 23.14 15.96
CA PRO A 179 -15.99 22.87 14.67
C PRO A 179 -15.35 21.69 13.94
N GLU A 180 -16.15 20.87 13.26
CA GLU A 180 -15.69 19.71 12.46
C GLU A 180 -14.58 20.09 11.47
N GLN A 181 -14.73 21.22 10.78
CA GLN A 181 -13.74 21.69 9.81
C GLN A 181 -12.40 22.03 10.48
N LEU A 182 -12.44 22.57 11.70
CA LEU A 182 -11.26 22.91 12.46
C LEU A 182 -10.58 21.67 13.04
N ILE A 183 -11.34 20.68 13.49
CA ILE A 183 -10.81 19.36 13.88
C ILE A 183 -10.06 18.74 12.70
N ASN A 184 -10.71 18.65 11.54
CA ASN A 184 -10.08 18.09 10.34
C ASN A 184 -8.81 18.85 9.98
N ARG A 185 -8.86 20.19 10.01
CA ARG A 185 -7.70 21.05 9.76
C ARG A 185 -6.55 20.80 10.72
N MET A 186 -6.83 20.71 12.02
CA MET A 186 -5.85 20.39 13.05
C MET A 186 -5.23 19.02 12.80
N THR A 187 -6.04 17.99 12.55
CA THR A 187 -5.57 16.61 12.35
C THR A 187 -4.75 16.45 11.06
N GLU A 188 -5.05 17.24 10.03
CA GLU A 188 -4.30 17.24 8.77
C GLU A 188 -2.96 17.97 8.88
N ARG A 189 -2.88 19.04 9.69
CA ARG A 189 -1.73 19.95 9.70
C ARG A 189 -0.80 19.79 10.89
N ALA A 190 -1.30 19.42 12.05
CA ALA A 190 -0.48 19.31 13.24
C ALA A 190 0.62 18.27 13.04
N LEU A 191 1.88 18.70 13.19
CA LEU A 191 3.04 17.84 12.91
C LEU A 191 3.08 16.61 13.82
N ASN A 192 2.63 16.74 15.07
CA ASN A 192 2.56 15.70 16.09
C ASN A 192 1.30 14.81 16.00
N LEU A 193 0.28 15.17 15.21
CA LEU A 193 -0.90 14.32 15.02
C LEU A 193 -0.78 13.55 13.71
N VAL A 194 -0.82 12.23 13.78
CA VAL A 194 -0.64 11.37 12.62
C VAL A 194 -1.90 10.54 12.39
N GLN A 195 -2.55 10.75 11.25
CA GLN A 195 -3.65 9.90 10.80
C GLN A 195 -3.10 8.53 10.39
N VAL A 196 -3.61 7.48 11.02
CA VAL A 196 -3.37 6.07 10.66
C VAL A 196 -4.72 5.39 10.52
N GLU A 197 -5.06 5.02 9.28
CA GLU A 197 -6.37 4.45 8.94
C GLU A 197 -7.53 5.35 9.42
N ASP A 198 -8.35 4.92 10.36
CA ASP A 198 -9.48 5.66 10.94
C ASP A 198 -9.14 6.39 12.25
N GLN A 199 -7.87 6.37 12.68
CA GLN A 199 -7.43 6.91 13.97
C GLN A 199 -6.44 8.06 13.79
N VAL A 200 -6.53 9.04 14.69
CA VAL A 200 -5.51 10.08 14.85
C VAL A 200 -4.67 9.73 16.08
N LEU A 201 -3.38 9.52 15.87
CA LEU A 201 -2.42 9.19 16.92
C LEU A 201 -1.62 10.43 17.33
N ASP A 202 -1.42 10.60 18.64
CA ASP A 202 -0.67 11.72 19.22
C ASP A 202 0.78 11.31 19.53
N ALA A 203 1.70 11.83 18.72
CA ALA A 203 3.14 11.59 18.81
C ALA A 203 3.79 12.18 20.08
N ASP A 204 3.12 13.07 20.81
CA ASP A 204 3.65 13.62 22.07
C ASP A 204 3.37 12.70 23.29
N THR A 205 2.76 11.54 23.07
CA THR A 205 2.48 10.56 24.13
C THR A 205 3.24 9.25 23.91
N ASN A 206 3.82 8.68 24.97
CA ASN A 206 4.49 7.36 24.87
C ASN A 206 3.60 6.25 24.27
N PRO A 207 2.30 6.13 24.62
CA PRO A 207 1.42 5.17 23.95
C PRO A 207 1.22 5.47 22.46
N GLY A 208 1.11 6.74 22.08
CA GLY A 208 0.96 7.14 20.67
C GLY A 208 2.22 6.86 19.86
N ILE A 209 3.40 7.12 20.43
CA ILE A 209 4.70 6.74 19.83
C ILE A 209 4.75 5.24 19.57
N ALA A 210 4.41 4.40 20.56
CA ALA A 210 4.42 2.95 20.39
C ALA A 210 3.44 2.46 19.31
N LEU A 211 2.27 3.10 19.17
CA LEU A 211 1.32 2.81 18.09
C LEU A 211 1.86 3.26 16.73
N LEU A 212 2.56 4.38 16.67
CA LEU A 212 3.17 4.91 15.44
C LEU A 212 4.37 4.08 14.99
N GLU A 213 5.22 3.62 15.90
CA GLU A 213 6.31 2.69 15.58
C GLU A 213 5.76 1.36 15.04
N LYS A 214 4.68 0.85 15.63
CA LYS A 214 3.96 -0.32 15.10
C LYS A 214 3.39 -0.04 13.71
N ALA A 215 2.77 1.12 13.50
CA ALA A 215 2.23 1.52 12.20
C ALA A 215 3.34 1.66 11.14
N LEU A 216 4.53 2.16 11.52
CA LEU A 216 5.70 2.24 10.65
C LEU A 216 6.19 0.84 10.26
N TYR A 217 6.30 -0.06 11.24
CA TYR A 217 6.66 -1.45 11.01
C TYR A 217 5.68 -2.19 10.08
N GLU A 218 4.38 -1.88 10.20
CA GLU A 218 3.31 -2.39 9.32
C GLU A 218 3.23 -1.68 7.96
N GLY A 219 4.02 -0.61 7.74
CA GLY A 219 4.00 0.19 6.51
C GLY A 219 2.74 1.02 6.30
N LYS A 220 2.03 1.36 7.38
CA LYS A 220 0.86 2.25 7.36
C LYS A 220 1.23 3.73 7.42
N VAL A 221 2.42 4.04 7.92
CA VAL A 221 3.03 5.38 7.94
C VAL A 221 4.47 5.29 7.46
N THR A 222 5.01 6.39 6.95
CA THR A 222 6.40 6.45 6.48
C THR A 222 7.34 6.99 7.55
N LEU A 223 8.61 6.59 7.49
CA LEU A 223 9.66 7.11 8.34
C LEU A 223 9.77 8.64 8.22
N ALA A 224 9.63 9.17 7.00
CA ALA A 224 9.60 10.61 6.75
C ALA A 224 8.46 11.33 7.52
N ARG A 225 7.29 10.70 7.65
CA ARG A 225 6.19 11.25 8.45
C ARG A 225 6.52 11.25 9.94
N LEU A 226 7.20 10.21 10.44
CA LEU A 226 7.61 10.12 11.83
C LEU A 226 8.77 11.04 12.19
N ILE A 227 9.66 11.35 11.23
CA ILE A 227 10.66 12.40 11.39
C ILE A 227 9.99 13.76 11.57
N LYS A 228 8.98 14.08 10.74
CA LYS A 228 8.20 15.32 10.89
C LYS A 228 7.44 15.40 12.22
N ALA A 229 7.14 14.26 12.84
CA ALA A 229 6.48 14.17 14.13
C ALA A 229 7.47 14.17 15.32
N ASP A 230 8.77 14.40 15.07
CA ASP A 230 9.85 14.37 16.06
C ASP A 230 10.02 13.00 16.78
N ILE A 231 9.55 11.89 16.19
CA ILE A 231 9.72 10.54 16.75
C ILE A 231 11.08 9.95 16.35
N PHE A 232 11.50 10.22 15.11
CA PHE A 232 12.81 9.83 14.58
C PHE A 232 13.59 11.05 14.13
N THR A 233 14.90 10.98 14.22
CA THR A 233 15.80 11.95 13.65
C THR A 233 16.18 11.57 12.22
N GLN A 234 16.63 12.55 11.43
CA GLN A 234 17.19 12.28 10.10
C GLN A 234 18.43 11.37 10.18
N ASN A 235 19.26 11.52 11.22
CA ASN A 235 20.44 10.68 11.42
C ASN A 235 20.07 9.22 11.68
N GLU A 236 19.05 8.95 12.50
CA GLU A 236 18.56 7.58 12.70
C GLU A 236 18.05 6.97 11.39
N ALA A 237 17.37 7.75 10.54
CA ALA A 237 16.95 7.28 9.23
C ALA A 237 18.13 6.92 8.32
N LEU A 238 19.19 7.72 8.33
CA LEU A 238 20.43 7.43 7.59
C LEU A 238 21.13 6.17 8.13
N GLU A 239 21.18 5.99 9.45
CA GLU A 239 21.74 4.79 10.07
C GLU A 239 20.94 3.53 9.70
N LEU A 240 19.61 3.59 9.72
CA LEU A 240 18.73 2.50 9.29
C LEU A 240 18.99 2.15 7.81
N HIS A 241 19.07 3.16 6.94
CA HIS A 241 19.40 2.98 5.53
C HIS A 241 20.77 2.31 5.34
N HIS A 242 21.82 2.87 5.96
CA HIS A 242 23.18 2.32 5.87
C HIS A 242 23.28 0.91 6.42
N SER A 243 22.55 0.58 7.49
CA SER A 243 22.51 -0.77 8.04
C SER A 243 21.97 -1.78 7.03
N ALA A 244 20.90 -1.43 6.31
CA ALA A 244 20.28 -2.28 5.30
C ALA A 244 21.18 -2.47 4.07
N VAL A 245 21.78 -1.39 3.57
CA VAL A 245 22.74 -1.45 2.46
C VAL A 245 23.97 -2.29 2.84
N THR A 246 24.56 -2.04 4.01
CA THR A 246 25.72 -2.80 4.48
C THR A 246 25.39 -4.29 4.67
N PHE A 247 24.17 -4.59 5.12
CA PHE A 247 23.70 -5.96 5.26
C PHE A 247 23.55 -6.64 3.89
N ALA A 248 22.95 -5.97 2.91
CA ALA A 248 22.90 -6.43 1.52
C ALA A 248 24.30 -6.74 0.98
N GLU A 249 25.25 -5.80 1.07
CA GLU A 249 26.62 -5.97 0.59
C GLU A 249 27.33 -7.21 1.15
N ARG A 250 27.06 -7.53 2.42
CA ARG A 250 27.68 -8.66 3.12
C ARG A 250 27.01 -9.99 2.80
N HIS A 251 25.67 -10.01 2.75
CA HIS A 251 24.87 -11.23 2.83
C HIS A 251 24.07 -11.57 1.56
N LEU A 252 23.89 -10.65 0.60
CA LEU A 252 23.29 -10.93 -0.72
C LEU A 252 24.36 -11.40 -1.72
N LYS A 253 24.70 -12.69 -1.65
CA LYS A 253 25.54 -13.38 -2.64
C LYS A 253 24.77 -14.59 -3.16
N LYS A 254 24.77 -14.86 -4.48
CA LYS A 254 23.94 -15.91 -5.12
C LYS A 254 24.06 -17.32 -4.50
N GLU A 255 25.15 -17.61 -3.80
CA GLU A 255 25.42 -18.91 -3.19
C GLU A 255 25.32 -18.90 -1.66
N ALA A 256 25.11 -17.74 -1.05
CA ALA A 256 25.00 -17.61 0.41
C ALA A 256 23.57 -17.94 0.85
N GLU A 257 23.44 -18.74 1.90
CA GLU A 257 22.18 -18.96 2.61
C GLU A 257 22.25 -18.26 3.97
N TRP A 258 21.21 -17.52 4.32
CA TRP A 258 21.10 -16.81 5.59
C TRP A 258 20.81 -17.80 6.71
N GLY A 259 21.62 -17.71 7.76
CA GLY A 259 21.40 -18.39 9.02
C GLY A 259 20.30 -17.72 9.85
N GLU A 260 20.11 -18.23 11.06
CA GLU A 260 19.11 -17.73 12.00
C GLU A 260 19.42 -16.29 12.46
N GLU A 261 20.71 -15.96 12.63
CA GLU A 261 21.16 -14.62 13.04
C GLU A 261 20.83 -13.55 11.99
N GLU A 262 21.14 -13.83 10.72
CA GLU A 262 20.79 -12.94 9.61
C GLU A 262 19.28 -12.74 9.50
N ARG A 263 18.50 -13.83 9.61
CA ARG A 263 17.03 -13.75 9.55
C ARG A 263 16.48 -12.93 10.71
N ASN A 264 16.93 -13.18 11.94
CA ASN A 264 16.48 -12.44 13.12
C ASN A 264 16.82 -10.94 13.03
N THR A 265 17.94 -10.59 12.39
CA THR A 265 18.35 -9.19 12.18
C THR A 265 17.34 -8.42 11.34
N VAL A 266 16.75 -9.06 10.32
CA VAL A 266 15.85 -8.39 9.37
C VAL A 266 14.37 -8.47 9.77
N LEU A 267 14.00 -9.27 10.78
CA LEU A 267 12.59 -9.43 11.20
C LEU A 267 11.96 -8.10 11.62
N SER A 268 12.74 -7.25 12.29
CA SER A 268 12.29 -5.94 12.78
C SER A 268 12.37 -4.82 11.73
N TRP A 269 12.82 -5.12 10.51
CA TRP A 269 13.01 -4.09 9.50
C TRP A 269 11.68 -3.48 9.07
N ILE A 270 11.71 -2.15 9.01
CA ILE A 270 10.64 -1.31 8.48
C ILE A 270 10.71 -1.30 6.93
N PRO A 271 9.63 -0.89 6.25
CA PRO A 271 9.60 -0.81 4.78
C PRO A 271 10.79 -0.07 4.16
N GLU A 272 11.21 1.07 4.70
CA GLU A 272 12.31 1.87 4.14
C GLU A 272 13.67 1.16 4.21
N GLN A 273 13.88 0.29 5.22
CA GLN A 273 15.07 -0.56 5.27
C GLN A 273 15.02 -1.65 4.19
N TRP A 274 13.85 -2.25 3.98
CA TRP A 274 13.66 -3.20 2.89
C TRP A 274 13.88 -2.55 1.53
N ASP A 275 13.34 -1.35 1.31
CA ASP A 275 13.55 -0.60 0.08
C ASP A 275 15.04 -0.28 -0.13
N ALA A 276 15.75 0.19 0.91
CA ALA A 276 17.19 0.43 0.87
C ALA A 276 17.99 -0.83 0.54
N PHE A 277 17.59 -1.98 1.09
CA PHE A 277 18.20 -3.29 0.80
C PHE A 277 17.97 -3.72 -0.66
N ILE A 278 16.77 -3.50 -1.19
CA ILE A 278 16.37 -3.87 -2.56
C ILE A 278 17.00 -2.95 -3.60
N ASP A 279 17.25 -1.69 -3.28
CA ASP A 279 17.89 -0.71 -4.18
C ASP A 279 19.40 -0.94 -4.36
N THR A 280 19.95 -2.00 -3.75
CA THR A 280 21.38 -2.32 -3.87
C THR A 280 21.72 -3.09 -5.15
N VAL A 281 22.91 -2.84 -5.68
CA VAL A 281 23.48 -3.55 -6.84
C VAL A 281 23.55 -5.07 -6.61
N GLN A 282 23.69 -5.50 -5.36
CA GLN A 282 23.69 -6.92 -5.00
C GLN A 282 22.32 -7.56 -5.26
N PHE A 283 21.24 -6.83 -4.98
CA PHE A 283 19.87 -7.28 -5.18
C PHE A 283 19.52 -7.40 -6.68
N ASP A 284 20.05 -6.52 -7.53
CA ASP A 284 19.87 -6.57 -8.99
C ASP A 284 20.20 -7.94 -9.59
N SER A 285 21.13 -8.67 -8.97
CA SER A 285 21.54 -9.99 -9.45
C SER A 285 20.46 -11.07 -9.38
N PHE A 286 19.36 -10.79 -8.64
CA PHE A 286 18.17 -11.61 -8.48
C PHE A 286 16.98 -11.12 -9.31
N VAL A 287 17.18 -10.10 -10.15
CA VAL A 287 16.11 -9.49 -10.95
C VAL A 287 16.42 -9.69 -12.44
N GLU A 288 15.46 -10.26 -13.17
CA GLU A 288 15.53 -10.40 -14.62
C GLU A 288 14.29 -9.76 -15.25
N GLY A 289 14.49 -8.76 -16.11
CA GLY A 289 13.37 -8.09 -16.79
C GLY A 289 12.39 -7.37 -15.86
N GLY A 290 12.81 -7.02 -14.64
CA GLY A 290 11.94 -6.42 -13.61
C GLY A 290 11.22 -7.43 -12.72
N ILE A 291 11.44 -8.74 -12.92
CA ILE A 291 10.84 -9.82 -12.14
C ILE A 291 11.91 -10.47 -11.26
N LEU A 292 11.56 -10.76 -10.01
CA LEU A 292 12.45 -11.41 -9.04
C LEU A 292 12.56 -12.92 -9.28
N ASP A 293 13.75 -13.47 -9.08
CA ASP A 293 13.97 -14.92 -8.92
C ASP A 293 13.52 -15.36 -7.51
N ILE A 294 12.23 -15.60 -7.39
CA ILE A 294 11.56 -16.02 -6.15
C ILE A 294 12.21 -17.28 -5.56
N GLN A 295 12.62 -18.23 -6.40
CA GLN A 295 13.16 -19.50 -5.91
C GLN A 295 14.55 -19.31 -5.30
N LEU A 296 15.40 -18.55 -5.97
CA LEU A 296 16.74 -18.25 -5.47
C LEU A 296 16.69 -17.41 -4.19
N LEU A 297 15.83 -16.39 -4.15
CA LEU A 297 15.66 -15.57 -2.95
C LEU A 297 15.10 -16.39 -1.77
N LYS A 298 14.07 -17.22 -1.98
CA LYS A 298 13.54 -18.11 -0.93
C LYS A 298 14.57 -19.11 -0.43
N LYS A 299 15.43 -19.62 -1.30
CA LYS A 299 16.55 -20.48 -0.90
C LYS A 299 17.53 -19.73 -0.02
N GLN A 300 17.86 -18.49 -0.39
CA GLN A 300 18.83 -17.66 0.32
C GLN A 300 18.34 -17.20 1.69
N MET A 301 17.21 -16.47 1.77
CA MET A 301 16.75 -15.86 3.03
C MET A 301 15.72 -16.68 3.80
N GLY A 302 15.18 -17.75 3.20
CA GLY A 302 14.06 -18.50 3.72
C GLY A 302 12.71 -17.96 3.23
N THR A 303 11.70 -18.83 3.20
CA THR A 303 10.36 -18.48 2.67
C THR A 303 9.63 -17.45 3.51
N GLU A 304 9.78 -17.50 4.84
CA GLU A 304 9.14 -16.56 5.77
C GLU A 304 9.72 -15.15 5.60
N THR A 305 11.05 -15.01 5.65
CA THR A 305 11.76 -13.74 5.44
C THR A 305 11.46 -13.15 4.06
N PHE A 306 11.41 -13.98 3.02
CA PHE A 306 11.01 -13.54 1.68
C PHE A 306 9.59 -12.99 1.68
N GLY A 307 8.65 -13.68 2.34
CA GLY A 307 7.28 -13.21 2.49
C GLY A 307 7.22 -11.83 3.16
N LEU A 308 7.96 -11.65 4.26
CA LEU A 308 8.05 -10.36 4.96
C LEU A 308 8.61 -9.25 4.08
N MET A 309 9.66 -9.53 3.30
CA MET A 309 10.24 -8.56 2.36
C MET A 309 9.22 -8.13 1.31
N VAL A 310 8.52 -9.08 0.68
CA VAL A 310 7.50 -8.77 -0.34
C VAL A 310 6.31 -8.02 0.27
N GLU A 311 5.91 -8.40 1.48
CA GLU A 311 4.82 -7.75 2.19
C GLU A 311 5.14 -6.30 2.55
N ARG A 312 6.39 -6.00 2.94
CA ARG A 312 6.78 -4.69 3.50
C ARG A 312 7.48 -3.75 2.54
N ALA A 313 8.29 -4.24 1.62
CA ALA A 313 8.96 -3.38 0.64
C ALA A 313 7.92 -2.64 -0.20
N HIS A 314 8.06 -1.32 -0.31
CA HIS A 314 7.19 -0.53 -1.18
C HIS A 314 7.49 -0.78 -2.65
N MET A 315 8.75 -1.09 -2.98
CA MET A 315 9.18 -1.29 -4.36
C MET A 315 8.84 -2.68 -4.94
N LEU A 316 8.36 -3.62 -4.12
CA LEU A 316 7.97 -4.95 -4.58
C LEU A 316 6.45 -5.06 -4.65
N THR A 317 5.98 -5.70 -5.70
CA THR A 317 4.55 -5.93 -5.89
C THR A 317 4.31 -7.30 -6.48
N GLU A 318 3.39 -8.04 -5.88
CA GLU A 318 2.93 -9.31 -6.44
C GLU A 318 1.99 -9.04 -7.63
N VAL A 319 2.29 -9.66 -8.76
CA VAL A 319 1.43 -9.67 -9.96
C VAL A 319 1.18 -11.12 -10.35
N GLY A 320 0.07 -11.69 -9.87
CA GLY A 320 -0.22 -13.11 -10.04
C GLY A 320 0.77 -13.99 -9.26
N SER A 321 1.61 -14.77 -9.96
CA SER A 321 2.64 -15.62 -9.33
C SER A 321 4.04 -14.99 -9.32
N GLU A 322 4.17 -13.79 -9.89
CA GLU A 322 5.44 -13.08 -10.04
C GLU A 322 5.55 -11.97 -9.00
N VAL A 323 6.78 -11.65 -8.61
CA VAL A 323 7.07 -10.45 -7.81
C VAL A 323 7.86 -9.49 -8.69
N VAL A 324 7.33 -8.29 -8.85
CA VAL A 324 7.82 -7.27 -9.76
C VAL A 324 8.47 -6.14 -8.97
N LEU A 325 9.62 -5.67 -9.46
CA LEU A 325 10.35 -4.53 -8.91
C LEU A 325 9.96 -3.23 -9.61
N ALA A 326 9.27 -2.34 -8.89
CA ALA A 326 8.75 -1.08 -9.39
C ALA A 326 9.82 -0.04 -9.73
N SER A 327 11.03 -0.15 -9.18
CA SER A 327 12.11 0.81 -9.47
C SER A 327 12.58 0.73 -10.93
N LEU A 328 12.48 -0.44 -11.57
CA LEU A 328 12.94 -0.68 -12.94
C LEU A 328 11.88 -0.35 -14.00
N PRO A 329 12.25 0.25 -15.15
CA PRO A 329 11.29 0.56 -16.23
C PRO A 329 10.48 -0.65 -16.74
N ALA A 330 11.10 -1.82 -16.81
CA ALA A 330 10.42 -3.05 -17.21
C ALA A 330 9.38 -3.49 -16.16
N GLY A 331 9.70 -3.39 -14.87
CA GLY A 331 8.77 -3.67 -13.79
C GLY A 331 7.61 -2.67 -13.74
N ARG A 332 7.88 -1.37 -13.92
CA ARG A 332 6.82 -0.35 -14.03
C ARG A 332 5.83 -0.69 -15.14
N LYS A 333 6.33 -1.09 -16.31
CA LYS A 333 5.48 -1.50 -17.43
C LYS A 333 4.58 -2.68 -17.05
N LEU A 334 5.14 -3.72 -16.43
CA LEU A 334 4.37 -4.88 -15.95
C LEU A 334 3.31 -4.50 -14.92
N LEU A 335 3.59 -3.55 -14.03
CA LEU A 335 2.62 -3.05 -13.06
C LEU A 335 1.47 -2.30 -13.74
N TYR A 336 1.77 -1.40 -14.68
CA TYR A 336 0.74 -0.70 -15.45
C TYR A 336 -0.11 -1.66 -16.30
N GLU A 337 0.50 -2.68 -16.90
CA GLU A 337 -0.23 -3.75 -17.60
C GLU A 337 -1.11 -4.53 -16.61
N GLY A 338 -0.57 -4.91 -15.44
CA GLY A 338 -1.30 -5.57 -14.36
C GLY A 338 -2.50 -4.79 -13.84
N VAL A 339 -2.43 -3.46 -13.82
CA VAL A 339 -3.57 -2.59 -13.47
C VAL A 339 -4.69 -2.73 -14.50
N SER A 340 -4.36 -2.67 -15.79
CA SER A 340 -5.34 -2.84 -16.87
C SER A 340 -5.93 -4.26 -16.91
N GLU A 341 -5.18 -5.25 -16.43
CA GLU A 341 -5.61 -6.65 -16.29
C GLU A 341 -6.32 -6.94 -14.95
N GLY A 342 -6.53 -5.95 -14.09
CA GLY A 342 -7.21 -6.14 -12.78
C GLY A 342 -6.40 -6.95 -11.77
N LYS A 343 -5.12 -7.17 -12.03
CA LYS A 343 -4.20 -7.89 -11.15
C LYS A 343 -3.53 -7.00 -10.10
N VAL A 344 -3.52 -5.69 -10.34
CA VAL A 344 -2.89 -4.68 -9.49
C VAL A 344 -3.87 -3.54 -9.24
N SER A 345 -4.00 -3.12 -7.98
CA SER A 345 -4.82 -1.98 -7.58
C SER A 345 -4.05 -0.66 -7.77
N LEU A 346 -4.77 0.46 -7.91
CA LEU A 346 -4.16 1.79 -7.90
C LEU A 346 -3.48 2.09 -6.56
N LYS A 347 -4.06 1.61 -5.46
CA LYS A 347 -3.42 1.73 -4.13
C LYS A 347 -2.02 1.12 -4.12
N THR A 348 -1.82 0.00 -4.81
CA THR A 348 -0.49 -0.60 -4.96
C THR A 348 0.45 0.26 -5.79
N LEU A 349 -0.02 0.95 -6.83
CA LEU A 349 0.82 1.92 -7.57
C LEU A 349 1.19 3.14 -6.71
N VAL A 350 0.27 3.61 -5.86
CA VAL A 350 0.55 4.69 -4.91
C VAL A 350 1.62 4.26 -3.92
N ARG A 351 1.46 3.07 -3.34
CA ARG A 351 2.43 2.46 -2.44
C ARG A 351 3.81 2.37 -3.08
N ALA A 352 3.88 1.93 -4.34
CA ALA A 352 5.13 1.82 -5.09
C ALA A 352 5.71 3.16 -5.58
N GLY A 353 5.09 4.30 -5.24
CA GLY A 353 5.54 5.63 -5.67
C GLY A 353 5.38 5.89 -7.17
N LEU A 354 4.61 5.08 -7.88
CA LEU A 354 4.36 5.22 -9.33
C LEU A 354 3.18 6.15 -9.63
N LEU A 355 2.34 6.39 -8.63
CA LEU A 355 1.17 7.25 -8.69
C LEU A 355 1.11 8.07 -7.39
N THR A 356 0.67 9.31 -7.45
CA THR A 356 0.36 10.09 -6.24
C THR A 356 -1.03 9.71 -5.71
N GLN A 357 -1.25 9.93 -4.41
CA GLN A 357 -2.56 9.77 -3.78
C GLN A 357 -3.64 10.60 -4.51
N LYS A 358 -3.32 11.84 -4.87
CA LYS A 358 -4.23 12.72 -5.61
C LYS A 358 -4.57 12.19 -7.01
N GLU A 359 -3.59 11.67 -7.73
CA GLU A 359 -3.84 11.04 -9.05
C GLU A 359 -4.73 9.80 -8.94
N MET A 360 -4.60 9.03 -7.85
CA MET A 360 -5.52 7.92 -7.57
C MET A 360 -6.94 8.45 -7.38
N GLU A 361 -7.12 9.41 -6.48
CA GLU A 361 -8.41 10.02 -6.16
C GLU A 361 -9.08 10.63 -7.39
N ASP A 362 -8.33 11.36 -8.23
CA ASP A 362 -8.82 11.93 -9.48
C ASP A 362 -9.30 10.84 -10.46
N ARG A 363 -8.60 9.71 -10.54
CA ARG A 363 -9.01 8.55 -11.35
C ARG A 363 -10.27 7.89 -10.81
N LEU A 364 -10.36 7.67 -9.50
CA LEU A 364 -11.55 7.09 -8.85
C LEU A 364 -12.77 8.00 -9.06
N ALA A 365 -12.63 9.31 -8.80
CA ALA A 365 -13.70 10.29 -9.01
C ALA A 365 -14.10 10.40 -10.50
N LYS A 366 -13.17 10.16 -11.43
CA LYS A 366 -13.52 10.09 -12.87
C LYS A 366 -14.31 8.82 -13.18
N ALA A 367 -13.89 7.66 -12.68
CA ALA A 367 -14.60 6.40 -12.87
C ALA A 367 -16.02 6.46 -12.29
N GLU A 368 -16.18 6.98 -11.07
CA GLU A 368 -17.47 7.20 -10.43
C GLU A 368 -18.40 8.11 -11.26
N ARG A 369 -17.90 9.25 -11.76
CA ARG A 369 -18.68 10.16 -12.62
C ARG A 369 -19.11 9.50 -13.93
N THR A 370 -18.19 8.79 -14.60
CA THR A 370 -18.49 8.05 -15.83
C THR A 370 -19.55 6.99 -15.58
N ALA A 371 -19.41 6.20 -14.53
CA ALA A 371 -20.33 5.14 -14.16
C ALA A 371 -21.71 5.67 -13.75
N THR A 372 -21.77 6.79 -13.03
CA THR A 372 -23.03 7.46 -12.66
C THR A 372 -23.84 7.82 -13.89
N SER A 373 -23.19 8.33 -14.94
CA SER A 373 -23.84 8.61 -16.23
C SER A 373 -24.28 7.33 -16.94
N CYS A 374 -23.41 6.32 -17.02
CA CYS A 374 -23.65 5.11 -17.80
C CYS A 374 -24.62 4.12 -17.14
N PHE A 375 -24.73 4.13 -15.80
CA PHE A 375 -25.71 3.36 -15.03
C PHE A 375 -26.98 4.15 -14.70
N ALA A 376 -27.16 5.35 -15.25
CA ALA A 376 -28.43 6.08 -15.13
C ALA A 376 -29.55 5.40 -15.92
N LYS A 377 -30.80 5.57 -15.49
CA LYS A 377 -31.96 4.93 -16.13
C LYS A 377 -32.08 5.35 -17.61
N GLY A 378 -32.04 4.36 -18.51
CA GLY A 378 -32.12 4.58 -19.95
C GLY A 378 -30.79 4.97 -20.61
N ALA A 379 -29.69 5.04 -19.85
CA ALA A 379 -28.36 5.23 -20.39
C ALA A 379 -27.81 3.94 -21.00
N VAL A 380 -26.89 4.13 -21.95
CA VAL A 380 -26.14 3.08 -22.62
C VAL A 380 -24.68 3.49 -22.59
N TRP A 381 -23.79 2.52 -22.33
CA TRP A 381 -22.36 2.74 -22.39
C TRP A 381 -21.94 3.08 -23.83
N ASP A 382 -21.44 4.30 -24.04
CA ASP A 382 -20.93 4.70 -25.35
C ASP A 382 -19.52 4.14 -25.63
N SER A 383 -19.08 4.19 -26.88
CA SER A 383 -17.80 3.60 -27.28
C SER A 383 -16.58 4.21 -26.57
N ALA A 384 -16.65 5.48 -26.14
CA ALA A 384 -15.56 6.13 -25.42
C ALA A 384 -15.48 5.60 -23.98
N SER A 385 -16.63 5.51 -23.31
CA SER A 385 -16.78 5.01 -21.95
C SER A 385 -16.44 3.52 -21.86
N VAL A 386 -16.83 2.72 -22.86
CA VAL A 386 -16.44 1.30 -22.95
C VAL A 386 -14.92 1.17 -23.06
N LYS A 387 -14.29 1.93 -23.96
CA LYS A 387 -12.83 1.88 -24.15
C LYS A 387 -12.08 2.32 -22.90
N GLU A 388 -12.61 3.31 -22.20
CA GLU A 388 -12.05 3.76 -20.92
C GLU A 388 -12.16 2.67 -19.84
N ALA A 389 -13.35 2.10 -19.65
CA ALA A 389 -13.60 1.11 -18.60
C ALA A 389 -12.95 -0.27 -18.84
N GLN A 390 -12.60 -0.59 -20.09
CA GLN A 390 -11.74 -1.74 -20.42
C GLN A 390 -10.31 -1.63 -19.86
N HIS A 391 -9.92 -0.46 -19.37
CA HIS A 391 -8.61 -0.24 -18.75
C HIS A 391 -8.72 0.17 -17.28
N TRP A 392 -9.93 0.13 -16.72
CA TRP A 392 -10.13 0.37 -15.30
C TRP A 392 -9.55 -0.78 -14.48
N SER A 393 -8.83 -0.36 -13.46
CA SER A 393 -8.38 -1.18 -12.34
C SER A 393 -9.53 -1.67 -11.48
N THR A 394 -9.21 -2.54 -10.54
CA THR A 394 -10.17 -3.01 -9.54
C THR A 394 -10.74 -1.87 -8.69
N ASP A 395 -9.90 -0.93 -8.26
CA ASP A 395 -10.34 0.21 -7.45
C ASP A 395 -11.29 1.12 -8.23
N GLU A 396 -11.02 1.34 -9.52
CA GLU A 396 -11.88 2.15 -10.40
C GLU A 396 -13.23 1.48 -10.65
N TRP A 397 -13.25 0.15 -10.85
CA TRP A 397 -14.50 -0.59 -10.95
C TRP A 397 -15.30 -0.57 -9.65
N ASP A 398 -14.65 -0.76 -8.50
CA ASP A 398 -15.34 -0.72 -7.21
C ASP A 398 -15.88 0.70 -6.91
N SER A 399 -15.11 1.74 -7.23
CA SER A 399 -15.58 3.13 -7.16
C SER A 399 -16.77 3.38 -8.11
N ALA A 400 -16.68 2.93 -9.37
CA ALA A 400 -17.74 3.01 -10.36
C ALA A 400 -19.04 2.32 -9.90
N LEU A 401 -18.92 1.15 -9.29
CA LEU A 401 -20.06 0.37 -8.80
C LEU A 401 -20.70 0.97 -7.55
N SER A 402 -19.95 1.74 -6.75
CA SER A 402 -20.44 2.34 -5.51
C SER A 402 -21.43 3.49 -5.71
N GLY A 403 -21.62 3.95 -6.96
CA GLY A 403 -22.63 4.95 -7.31
C GLY A 403 -24.08 4.54 -6.96
N THR A 404 -24.91 5.53 -6.66
CA THR A 404 -26.23 5.38 -6.00
C THR A 404 -27.29 4.54 -6.74
N ASP A 405 -27.07 4.19 -8.02
CA ASP A 405 -28.05 3.47 -8.84
C ASP A 405 -27.69 2.02 -9.18
N PHE A 406 -26.45 1.55 -8.98
CA PHE A 406 -26.07 0.20 -9.40
C PHE A 406 -26.81 -0.88 -8.58
N LEU A 407 -26.72 -0.78 -7.24
CA LEU A 407 -27.34 -1.74 -6.32
C LEU A 407 -28.85 -1.83 -6.52
N THR A 408 -29.52 -0.69 -6.67
CA THR A 408 -30.98 -0.63 -6.79
C THR A 408 -31.47 -1.14 -8.15
N ARG A 409 -30.72 -0.89 -9.24
CA ARG A 409 -31.13 -1.28 -10.59
C ARG A 409 -30.73 -2.69 -10.96
N PHE A 410 -29.57 -3.19 -10.57
CA PHE A 410 -29.02 -4.41 -11.12
C PHE A 410 -28.95 -5.57 -10.14
N ILE A 411 -29.18 -5.34 -8.84
CA ILE A 411 -29.14 -6.39 -7.82
C ILE A 411 -30.54 -6.74 -7.33
N LYS A 412 -30.79 -8.04 -7.10
CA LYS A 412 -31.99 -8.54 -6.41
C LYS A 412 -31.60 -9.69 -5.49
N ASN A 413 -31.94 -9.58 -4.20
CA ASN A 413 -31.60 -10.58 -3.17
C ASN A 413 -30.10 -10.94 -3.17
N GLY A 414 -29.24 -9.92 -3.30
CA GLY A 414 -27.79 -10.07 -3.36
C GLY A 414 -27.21 -10.70 -4.62
N VAL A 415 -28.02 -10.90 -5.66
CA VAL A 415 -27.58 -11.48 -6.94
C VAL A 415 -27.72 -10.47 -8.08
N VAL A 416 -26.68 -10.35 -8.91
CA VAL A 416 -26.67 -9.54 -10.13
C VAL A 416 -27.67 -10.11 -11.15
N GLN A 417 -28.58 -9.28 -11.62
CA GLN A 417 -29.61 -9.60 -12.61
C GLN A 417 -29.04 -9.35 -14.01
N LYS A 418 -28.41 -10.37 -14.62
CA LYS A 418 -27.71 -10.23 -15.92
C LYS A 418 -28.63 -9.68 -17.03
N ASP A 419 -29.90 -10.08 -17.03
CA ASP A 419 -30.93 -9.62 -17.96
C ASP A 419 -31.12 -8.10 -17.96
N ARG A 420 -30.86 -7.43 -16.82
CA ARG A 420 -30.99 -5.98 -16.71
C ARG A 420 -29.88 -5.20 -17.40
N PHE A 421 -28.80 -5.87 -17.79
CA PHE A 421 -27.70 -5.27 -18.55
C PHE A 421 -27.91 -5.32 -20.06
N GLU A 422 -28.92 -6.04 -20.55
CA GLU A 422 -29.25 -6.06 -21.97
C GLU A 422 -29.55 -4.65 -22.49
N GLY A 423 -28.78 -4.22 -23.49
CA GLY A 423 -28.89 -2.88 -24.07
C GLY A 423 -28.28 -1.75 -23.25
N VAL A 424 -27.71 -2.05 -22.07
CA VAL A 424 -26.96 -1.08 -21.24
C VAL A 424 -25.46 -1.21 -21.49
N MET A 425 -24.93 -2.43 -21.40
CA MET A 425 -23.52 -2.74 -21.66
C MET A 425 -23.41 -4.05 -22.44
N ASP A 426 -22.31 -4.24 -23.18
CA ASP A 426 -22.07 -5.49 -23.87
C ASP A 426 -21.54 -6.60 -22.94
N ASP A 427 -21.62 -7.84 -23.40
CA ASP A 427 -21.20 -9.04 -22.65
C ASP A 427 -19.68 -9.08 -22.39
N THR A 428 -18.88 -8.30 -23.12
CA THR A 428 -17.43 -8.21 -22.91
C THR A 428 -17.13 -7.31 -21.73
N LEU A 429 -17.69 -6.10 -21.72
CA LEU A 429 -17.54 -5.17 -20.61
C LEU A 429 -18.20 -5.71 -19.34
N PHE A 430 -19.33 -6.40 -19.44
CA PHE A 430 -19.97 -7.03 -18.29
C PHE A 430 -19.05 -8.06 -17.62
N ARG A 431 -18.42 -8.95 -18.42
CA ARG A 431 -17.46 -9.93 -17.90
C ARG A 431 -16.24 -9.25 -17.28
N HIS A 432 -15.79 -8.15 -17.88
CA HIS A 432 -14.67 -7.37 -17.36
C HIS A 432 -14.99 -6.74 -16.01
N MET A 433 -16.15 -6.09 -15.88
CA MET A 433 -16.66 -5.54 -14.62
C MET A 433 -16.72 -6.60 -13.51
N VAL A 434 -17.24 -7.78 -13.83
CA VAL A 434 -17.37 -8.88 -12.86
C VAL A 434 -16.01 -9.45 -12.46
N ALA A 435 -15.07 -9.59 -13.40
CA ALA A 435 -13.75 -10.14 -13.11
C ALA A 435 -12.82 -9.15 -12.39
N HIS A 436 -13.08 -7.85 -12.51
CA HIS A 436 -12.23 -6.78 -11.98
C HIS A 436 -12.91 -6.00 -10.85
N SER A 437 -13.89 -6.55 -10.16
CA SER A 437 -14.48 -5.90 -8.98
C SER A 437 -14.32 -6.81 -7.76
N THR A 438 -13.94 -6.24 -6.61
CA THR A 438 -13.94 -7.00 -5.35
C THR A 438 -15.35 -7.19 -4.80
N PHE A 439 -16.33 -6.43 -5.27
CA PHE A 439 -17.72 -6.54 -4.83
C PHE A 439 -18.49 -7.66 -5.51
N LEU A 440 -18.03 -8.13 -6.68
CA LEU A 440 -18.77 -9.10 -7.49
C LEU A 440 -18.06 -10.44 -7.51
N LEU A 441 -18.74 -11.49 -7.05
CA LEU A 441 -18.18 -12.84 -7.04
C LEU A 441 -19.03 -13.81 -7.87
N THR A 442 -18.43 -14.42 -8.89
CA THR A 442 -19.08 -15.48 -9.69
C THR A 442 -18.97 -16.81 -8.96
N VAL A 443 -20.11 -17.44 -8.66
CA VAL A 443 -20.18 -18.80 -8.14
C VAL A 443 -21.22 -19.59 -8.92
N GLY A 444 -20.75 -20.60 -9.67
CA GLY A 444 -21.58 -21.31 -10.65
C GLY A 444 -22.07 -20.35 -11.73
N GLU A 445 -23.40 -20.29 -11.94
CA GLU A 445 -24.04 -19.40 -12.92
C GLU A 445 -24.48 -18.05 -12.32
N LYS A 446 -24.27 -17.84 -11.01
CA LYS A 446 -24.71 -16.63 -10.31
C LYS A 446 -23.53 -15.72 -10.02
N ILE A 447 -23.80 -14.42 -10.02
CA ILE A 447 -22.86 -13.39 -9.57
C ILE A 447 -23.47 -12.74 -8.33
N PHE A 448 -22.77 -12.83 -7.21
CA PHE A 448 -23.17 -12.27 -5.92
C PHE A 448 -22.54 -10.90 -5.73
N ASP A 449 -23.31 -9.96 -5.16
CA ASP A 449 -22.80 -8.65 -4.75
C ASP A 449 -22.56 -8.63 -3.23
N LEU A 450 -21.28 -8.59 -2.85
CA LEU A 450 -20.81 -8.71 -1.48
C LEU A 450 -21.12 -7.48 -0.61
N ARG A 451 -21.53 -6.36 -1.22
CA ARG A 451 -21.97 -5.17 -0.47
C ARG A 451 -23.35 -5.34 0.13
N THR A 452 -24.14 -6.28 -0.41
CA THR A 452 -25.45 -6.61 0.15
C THR A 452 -25.32 -7.63 1.28
N PRO A 453 -26.06 -7.49 2.39
CA PRO A 453 -26.07 -8.50 3.46
C PRO A 453 -26.41 -9.90 2.95
N GLU A 454 -27.34 -10.00 2.01
CA GLU A 454 -27.78 -11.28 1.42
C GLU A 454 -26.68 -11.91 0.55
N GLY A 455 -26.00 -11.11 -0.27
CA GLY A 455 -24.90 -11.60 -1.11
C GLY A 455 -23.72 -12.05 -0.27
N LYS A 456 -23.34 -11.25 0.75
CA LYS A 456 -22.27 -11.58 1.70
C LYS A 456 -22.57 -12.88 2.45
N ALA A 457 -23.77 -13.03 3.02
CA ALA A 457 -24.16 -14.23 3.75
C ALA A 457 -24.19 -15.48 2.86
N ALA A 458 -24.66 -15.35 1.61
CA ALA A 458 -24.67 -16.48 0.67
C ALA A 458 -23.25 -16.95 0.31
N VAL A 459 -22.33 -16.02 0.08
CA VAL A 459 -20.93 -16.34 -0.23
C VAL A 459 -20.21 -16.91 0.99
N GLU A 460 -20.44 -16.37 2.17
CA GLU A 460 -19.90 -16.91 3.42
C GLU A 460 -20.37 -18.35 3.67
N GLU A 461 -21.65 -18.65 3.44
CA GLU A 461 -22.17 -20.03 3.54
C GLU A 461 -21.46 -20.98 2.55
N LEU A 462 -21.15 -20.51 1.35
CA LEU A 462 -20.47 -21.30 0.31
C LEU A 462 -18.97 -21.50 0.63
N LEU A 463 -18.31 -20.50 1.23
CA LEU A 463 -16.95 -20.60 1.76
C LEU A 463 -16.87 -21.72 2.80
N TRP A 464 -17.77 -21.72 3.78
CA TRP A 464 -17.79 -22.74 4.85
C TRP A 464 -18.21 -24.14 4.38
N LYS A 465 -18.80 -24.26 3.19
CA LYS A 465 -19.07 -25.55 2.51
C LYS A 465 -17.91 -26.02 1.62
N GLY A 466 -16.87 -25.18 1.45
CA GLY A 466 -15.73 -25.43 0.57
C GLY A 466 -16.07 -25.37 -0.91
N ASP A 467 -17.17 -24.70 -1.27
CA ASP A 467 -17.52 -24.42 -2.67
C ASP A 467 -16.76 -23.20 -3.21
N ILE A 468 -16.18 -22.39 -2.30
CA ILE A 468 -15.30 -21.27 -2.59
C ILE A 468 -13.94 -21.56 -1.96
N LEU A 469 -12.87 -21.07 -2.60
CA LEU A 469 -11.51 -21.20 -2.09
C LEU A 469 -11.31 -20.36 -0.82
N VAL A 470 -10.50 -20.84 0.12
CA VAL A 470 -10.12 -20.07 1.31
C VAL A 470 -9.38 -18.80 0.88
N SER A 471 -8.49 -18.91 -0.10
CA SER A 471 -7.80 -17.77 -0.73
C SER A 471 -8.76 -16.72 -1.30
N THR A 472 -9.89 -17.12 -1.91
CA THR A 472 -10.92 -16.18 -2.35
C THR A 472 -11.59 -15.49 -1.17
N GLY A 473 -11.87 -16.22 -0.09
CA GLY A 473 -12.44 -15.64 1.14
C GLY A 473 -11.56 -14.55 1.75
N VAL A 474 -10.23 -14.71 1.71
CA VAL A 474 -9.28 -13.65 2.10
C VAL A 474 -9.34 -12.48 1.14
N ALA A 475 -9.28 -12.73 -0.17
CA ALA A 475 -9.25 -11.69 -1.20
C ALA A 475 -10.48 -10.77 -1.16
N VAL A 476 -11.64 -11.30 -0.77
CA VAL A 476 -12.89 -10.53 -0.65
C VAL A 476 -13.20 -10.08 0.79
N GLY A 477 -12.28 -10.25 1.73
CA GLY A 477 -12.42 -9.77 3.11
C GLY A 477 -13.51 -10.48 3.94
N LEU A 478 -13.82 -11.74 3.64
CA LEU A 478 -14.71 -12.56 4.46
C LEU A 478 -14.00 -13.20 5.66
N ILE A 479 -12.72 -13.50 5.50
CA ILE A 479 -11.85 -14.07 6.55
C ILE A 479 -10.48 -13.37 6.50
N SER A 480 -9.74 -13.37 7.60
CA SER A 480 -8.39 -12.83 7.64
C SER A 480 -7.36 -13.81 7.05
N ALA A 481 -6.16 -13.30 6.73
CA ALA A 481 -5.03 -14.14 6.33
C ALA A 481 -4.61 -15.12 7.45
N GLU A 482 -4.72 -14.70 8.72
CA GLU A 482 -4.46 -15.55 9.87
C GLU A 482 -5.47 -16.70 9.99
N ASP A 483 -6.77 -16.40 9.79
CA ASP A 483 -7.83 -17.42 9.77
C ASP A 483 -7.58 -18.42 8.63
N ALA A 484 -7.18 -17.93 7.46
CA ALA A 484 -6.84 -18.79 6.33
C ALA A 484 -5.67 -19.74 6.63
N GLU A 485 -4.57 -19.24 7.22
CA GLU A 485 -3.45 -20.12 7.60
C GLU A 485 -3.85 -21.09 8.72
N ALA A 486 -4.72 -20.69 9.66
CA ALA A 486 -5.28 -21.60 10.66
C ALA A 486 -6.07 -22.74 10.00
N LEU A 487 -6.92 -22.43 9.01
CA LEU A 487 -7.65 -23.41 8.21
C LEU A 487 -6.73 -24.34 7.43
N TYR A 488 -5.66 -23.82 6.82
CA TYR A 488 -4.67 -24.65 6.12
C TYR A 488 -3.88 -25.52 7.08
N LYS A 489 -3.50 -25.00 8.24
CA LYS A 489 -2.78 -25.75 9.29
C LYS A 489 -3.64 -26.87 9.85
N GLU A 490 -4.93 -26.63 10.08
CA GLU A 490 -5.89 -27.66 10.45
C GLU A 490 -5.96 -28.75 9.38
N ALA A 491 -6.12 -28.36 8.11
CA ALA A 491 -6.18 -29.31 7.00
C ALA A 491 -4.92 -30.20 6.91
N ARG A 492 -3.73 -29.61 7.04
CA ARG A 492 -2.45 -30.34 7.09
C ARG A 492 -2.38 -31.28 8.30
N SER A 493 -2.84 -30.83 9.47
CA SER A 493 -2.84 -31.63 10.70
C SER A 493 -3.74 -32.86 10.56
N VAL A 494 -4.98 -32.66 10.11
CA VAL A 494 -5.96 -33.71 9.85
C VAL A 494 -5.43 -34.72 8.82
N ALA A 495 -4.83 -34.26 7.73
CA ALA A 495 -4.23 -35.15 6.74
C ALA A 495 -3.10 -36.00 7.35
N LYS A 496 -2.15 -35.39 8.08
CA LYS A 496 -0.98 -36.08 8.66
C LYS A 496 -1.34 -37.21 9.63
N ARG A 497 -2.47 -37.10 10.33
CA ARG A 497 -2.92 -38.15 11.25
C ARG A 497 -3.77 -39.23 10.58
N ASN A 498 -4.43 -38.94 9.46
CA ASN A 498 -5.39 -39.87 8.86
C ASN A 498 -4.92 -40.50 7.53
N VAL A 499 -3.98 -39.91 6.79
CA VAL A 499 -3.40 -40.48 5.56
C VAL A 499 -2.25 -41.42 5.95
N ARG A 500 -2.61 -42.63 6.40
CA ARG A 500 -1.70 -43.69 6.85
C ARG A 500 -2.29 -45.05 6.51
N GLU A 501 -1.44 -46.06 6.38
CA GLU A 501 -1.90 -47.45 6.20
C GLU A 501 -2.84 -47.87 7.34
N ASP A 502 -3.86 -48.65 6.98
CA ASP A 502 -4.87 -49.23 7.88
C ASP A 502 -5.61 -48.25 8.80
N THR A 503 -5.55 -46.95 8.52
CA THR A 503 -6.20 -45.92 9.33
C THR A 503 -7.58 -45.57 8.76
N VAL A 504 -8.61 -45.77 9.58
CA VAL A 504 -9.97 -45.32 9.29
C VAL A 504 -10.17 -43.94 9.88
N TRP A 505 -10.51 -42.97 9.04
CA TRP A 505 -10.77 -41.59 9.46
C TRP A 505 -11.96 -41.56 10.42
N SER A 506 -11.86 -40.78 11.51
CA SER A 506 -12.97 -40.59 12.44
C SER A 506 -14.11 -39.79 11.79
N ASP A 507 -15.33 -39.95 12.29
CA ASP A 507 -16.50 -39.24 11.76
C ASP A 507 -16.37 -37.72 11.86
N ALA A 508 -15.73 -37.22 12.92
CA ALA A 508 -15.45 -35.79 13.09
C ALA A 508 -14.60 -35.24 11.93
N ASP A 509 -13.56 -35.97 11.55
CA ASP A 509 -12.64 -35.58 10.49
C ASP A 509 -13.18 -35.78 9.10
N ARG A 510 -13.98 -36.82 8.92
CA ARG A 510 -14.75 -37.00 7.70
C ARG A 510 -15.70 -35.82 7.50
N LYS A 511 -16.41 -35.40 8.54
CA LYS A 511 -17.32 -34.26 8.48
C LYS A 511 -16.57 -32.95 8.23
N LEU A 512 -15.44 -32.73 8.89
CA LEU A 512 -14.61 -31.54 8.69
C LEU A 512 -14.05 -31.48 7.26
N ALA A 513 -13.42 -32.56 6.79
CA ALA A 513 -12.79 -32.60 5.47
C ALA A 513 -13.79 -32.61 4.30
N LEU A 514 -15.04 -33.05 4.53
CA LEU A 514 -16.11 -32.91 3.55
C LEU A 514 -16.40 -31.45 3.19
N ALA A 515 -16.18 -30.52 4.14
CA ALA A 515 -16.36 -29.09 3.95
C ALA A 515 -15.13 -28.37 3.39
N TRP A 516 -14.00 -29.06 3.18
CA TRP A 516 -12.79 -28.42 2.69
C TRP A 516 -12.90 -27.94 1.25
N SER A 517 -12.42 -26.72 1.01
CA SER A 517 -12.23 -26.16 -0.32
C SER A 517 -11.12 -26.89 -1.10
N ALA A 518 -11.01 -26.58 -2.40
CA ALA A 518 -9.96 -27.16 -3.24
C ALA A 518 -8.53 -26.80 -2.79
N ASP A 519 -8.29 -25.56 -2.35
CA ASP A 519 -6.98 -25.14 -1.84
C ASP A 519 -6.64 -25.79 -0.49
N GLN A 520 -7.62 -25.99 0.40
CA GLN A 520 -7.43 -26.79 1.62
C GLN A 520 -7.06 -28.24 1.30
N TRP A 521 -7.76 -28.90 0.37
CA TRP A 521 -7.41 -30.25 -0.09
C TRP A 521 -5.99 -30.33 -0.64
N ASN A 522 -5.59 -29.33 -1.44
CA ASN A 522 -4.26 -29.29 -1.99
C ASN A 522 -3.20 -29.14 -0.89
N LYS A 523 -3.39 -28.22 0.07
CA LYS A 523 -2.49 -28.06 1.23
C LYS A 523 -2.42 -29.30 2.11
N ALA A 524 -3.55 -29.97 2.33
CA ALA A 524 -3.62 -31.22 3.05
C ALA A 524 -2.78 -32.32 2.39
N LEU A 525 -2.92 -32.50 1.07
CA LEU A 525 -2.21 -33.53 0.30
C LEU A 525 -0.71 -33.21 0.12
N GLU A 526 -0.34 -31.93 -0.02
CA GLU A 526 1.07 -31.49 -0.05
C GLU A 526 1.83 -31.87 1.24
N ALA A 527 1.11 -32.00 2.36
CA ALA A 527 1.70 -32.29 3.67
C ALA A 527 1.87 -33.79 3.99
N VAL A 528 1.42 -34.69 3.10
CA VAL A 528 1.41 -36.14 3.32
C VAL A 528 1.80 -36.91 2.05
N ASN A 529 2.29 -38.15 2.19
CA ASN A 529 2.58 -39.01 1.05
C ASN A 529 1.36 -39.86 0.70
N PHE A 530 0.32 -39.24 0.11
CA PHE A 530 -0.92 -39.93 -0.26
C PHE A 530 -0.66 -41.12 -1.19
N SER A 531 0.21 -40.94 -2.18
CA SER A 531 0.51 -41.95 -3.20
C SER A 531 1.09 -43.23 -2.60
N ALA A 532 1.96 -43.11 -1.59
CA ALA A 532 2.53 -44.28 -0.93
C ALA A 532 1.48 -45.16 -0.24
N VAL A 533 0.35 -44.58 0.17
CA VAL A 533 -0.69 -45.30 0.93
C VAL A 533 -1.79 -45.82 0.01
N PHE A 534 -2.21 -45.01 -0.96
CA PHE A 534 -3.44 -45.25 -1.72
C PHE A 534 -3.24 -45.44 -3.22
N THR A 535 -2.01 -45.37 -3.74
CA THR A 535 -1.75 -45.44 -5.18
C THR A 535 -0.89 -46.65 -5.55
N GLU A 536 -1.31 -47.40 -6.58
CA GLU A 536 -0.58 -48.52 -7.17
C GLU A 536 -0.42 -48.30 -8.68
N ASN A 537 0.82 -48.31 -9.20
CA ASN A 537 1.14 -48.06 -10.61
C ASN A 537 0.50 -46.76 -11.17
N GLY A 538 0.46 -45.70 -10.35
CA GLY A 538 -0.14 -44.41 -10.71
C GLY A 538 -1.67 -44.36 -10.66
N VAL A 539 -2.34 -45.44 -10.26
CA VAL A 539 -3.80 -45.53 -10.11
C VAL A 539 -4.18 -45.54 -8.63
N VAL A 540 -5.12 -44.69 -8.23
CA VAL A 540 -5.65 -44.66 -6.87
C VAL A 540 -6.51 -45.90 -6.61
N SER A 541 -6.17 -46.67 -5.58
CA SER A 541 -6.97 -47.79 -5.09
C SER A 541 -8.24 -47.26 -4.43
N ARG A 542 -9.33 -47.27 -5.20
CA ARG A 542 -10.67 -46.83 -4.74
C ARG A 542 -11.11 -47.56 -3.47
N ASP A 543 -10.92 -48.87 -3.41
CA ASP A 543 -11.37 -49.67 -2.27
C ASP A 543 -10.61 -49.32 -0.99
N LYS A 544 -9.27 -49.19 -1.05
CA LYS A 544 -8.45 -48.76 0.08
C LYS A 544 -8.84 -47.36 0.56
N ALA A 545 -8.99 -46.43 -0.39
CA ALA A 545 -9.37 -45.06 -0.07
C ALA A 545 -10.77 -44.99 0.57
N ILE A 546 -11.77 -45.69 0.01
CA ILE A 546 -13.14 -45.71 0.54
C ILE A 546 -13.21 -46.35 1.92
N VAL A 547 -12.45 -47.42 2.19
CA VAL A 547 -12.38 -48.01 3.53
C VAL A 547 -11.84 -47.00 4.55
N ALA A 548 -10.80 -46.25 4.18
CA ALA A 548 -10.20 -45.24 5.06
C ALA A 548 -11.13 -44.04 5.30
N MET A 549 -11.63 -43.41 4.23
CA MET A 549 -12.27 -42.09 4.31
C MET A 549 -13.81 -42.12 4.12
N GLY A 550 -14.36 -43.23 3.64
CA GLY A 550 -15.77 -43.35 3.25
C GLY A 550 -16.06 -42.83 1.84
N PRO A 551 -17.14 -43.28 1.19
CA PRO A 551 -17.46 -42.87 -0.19
C PRO A 551 -17.65 -41.35 -0.37
N PRO A 552 -18.41 -40.63 0.48
CA PRO A 552 -18.66 -39.19 0.26
C PRO A 552 -17.39 -38.35 0.31
N LEU A 553 -16.47 -38.67 1.23
CA LEU A 553 -15.23 -37.92 1.39
C LEU A 553 -14.26 -38.20 0.24
N TYR A 554 -14.18 -39.46 -0.21
CA TYR A 554 -13.40 -39.86 -1.37
C TYR A 554 -13.83 -39.10 -2.62
N GLU A 555 -15.13 -39.06 -2.89
CA GLU A 555 -15.68 -38.34 -4.04
C GLU A 555 -15.44 -36.83 -3.95
N SER A 556 -15.59 -36.23 -2.76
CA SER A 556 -15.30 -34.81 -2.53
C SER A 556 -13.82 -34.47 -2.82
N MET A 557 -12.90 -35.28 -2.29
CA MET A 557 -11.46 -35.14 -2.52
C MET A 557 -11.12 -35.20 -4.01
N LEU A 558 -11.64 -36.20 -4.74
CA LEU A 558 -11.37 -36.34 -6.18
C LEU A 558 -11.91 -35.16 -6.98
N ARG A 559 -13.09 -34.64 -6.61
CA ARG A 559 -13.72 -33.52 -7.32
C ARG A 559 -13.01 -32.20 -7.07
N ARG A 560 -12.48 -31.98 -5.86
CA ARG A 560 -11.93 -30.69 -5.43
C ARG A 560 -10.40 -30.59 -5.55
N SER A 561 -9.68 -31.70 -5.52
CA SER A 561 -8.21 -31.71 -5.59
C SER A 561 -7.69 -31.66 -7.03
N LYS A 562 -6.61 -30.91 -7.25
CA LYS A 562 -5.92 -30.85 -8.56
C LYS A 562 -5.05 -32.08 -8.85
N TYR A 563 -4.86 -32.96 -7.86
CA TYR A 563 -3.92 -34.08 -7.95
C TYR A 563 -4.51 -35.34 -8.60
N PHE A 564 -5.78 -35.33 -9.00
CA PHE A 564 -6.44 -36.53 -9.52
C PHE A 564 -7.13 -36.27 -10.86
N ALA A 565 -7.09 -37.27 -11.75
CA ALA A 565 -7.81 -37.26 -13.02
C ALA A 565 -8.52 -38.59 -13.25
N THR A 566 -9.70 -38.57 -13.88
CA THR A 566 -10.44 -39.79 -14.21
C THR A 566 -10.33 -40.08 -15.71
N LYS A 567 -9.82 -41.26 -16.09
CA LYS A 567 -9.74 -41.73 -17.49
C LYS A 567 -10.12 -43.21 -17.55
N GLY A 568 -11.05 -43.58 -18.43
CA GLY A 568 -11.49 -44.98 -18.59
C GLY A 568 -12.10 -45.63 -17.34
N GLY A 569 -12.67 -44.83 -16.43
CA GLY A 569 -13.24 -45.32 -15.16
C GLY A 569 -12.22 -45.57 -14.04
N LEU A 570 -10.93 -45.31 -14.30
CA LEU A 570 -9.86 -45.33 -13.29
C LEU A 570 -9.50 -43.89 -12.88
N VAL A 571 -9.07 -43.75 -11.63
CA VAL A 571 -8.60 -42.48 -11.06
C VAL A 571 -7.08 -42.52 -10.99
N TYR A 572 -6.43 -41.61 -11.70
CA TYR A 572 -4.98 -41.48 -11.76
C TYR A 572 -4.49 -40.43 -10.79
N ASP A 573 -3.40 -40.73 -10.10
CA ASP A 573 -2.70 -39.83 -9.20
C ASP A 573 -1.63 -39.05 -9.98
N LEU A 574 -1.94 -37.78 -10.26
CA LEU A 574 -1.10 -36.87 -11.03
C LEU A 574 0.16 -36.42 -10.29
N SER A 575 0.32 -36.78 -9.01
CA SER A 575 1.59 -36.55 -8.30
C SER A 575 2.65 -37.60 -8.69
N THR A 576 2.25 -38.76 -9.20
CA THR A 576 3.13 -39.84 -9.69
C THR A 576 3.51 -39.66 -11.16
N LYS A 577 4.66 -40.20 -11.58
CA LYS A 577 5.09 -40.14 -12.99
C LYS A 577 4.16 -40.98 -13.88
N GLU A 578 3.81 -42.16 -13.39
CA GLU A 578 2.97 -43.15 -14.05
C GLU A 578 1.55 -42.61 -14.26
N GLY A 579 0.97 -41.97 -13.23
CA GLY A 579 -0.35 -41.35 -13.31
C GLY A 579 -0.39 -40.17 -14.28
N ARG A 580 0.67 -39.34 -14.33
CA ARG A 580 0.78 -38.26 -15.33
C ARG A 580 0.87 -38.82 -16.75
N SER A 581 1.78 -39.75 -17.00
CA SER A 581 1.98 -40.37 -18.32
C SER A 581 0.70 -40.99 -18.88
N ALA A 582 -0.06 -41.72 -18.07
CA ALA A 582 -1.31 -42.36 -18.49
C ALA A 582 -2.40 -41.37 -18.92
N VAL A 583 -2.36 -40.14 -18.39
CA VAL A 583 -3.34 -39.08 -18.71
C VAL A 583 -2.87 -38.23 -19.89
N THR A 584 -1.56 -37.99 -20.04
CA THR A 584 -0.97 -37.16 -21.10
C THR A 584 -0.67 -37.88 -22.41
N GLU A 585 -0.51 -39.22 -22.40
CA GLU A 585 -0.36 -40.00 -23.63
C GLU A 585 -1.70 -40.06 -24.38
N ASN A 586 -1.75 -39.28 -25.47
CA ASN A 586 -2.63 -39.40 -26.62
C ASN A 586 -1.78 -39.76 -27.84
#